data_AF-A0ABD1U8H6-F1
#
_entry.id   AF-A0ABD1U8H6-F1
#
_cell.length_a   1.000
_cell.length_b   1.000
_cell.length_c   1.000
_cell.angle_alpha   90.00
_cell.angle_beta   90.00
_cell.angle_gamma   90.00
#
_symmetry.space_group_name_H-M   'P 1'
#
loop_
_entity.id
_entity.type
_entity.pdbx_description
1 polymer ?
#
loop_
_entity_poly.entity_id
_entity_poly.type
_entity_poly.pdbx_seq_one_letter_code
_entity_poly.pdbx_strand_id
1 'polypeptide(L)'
;MGALRKHSRESMNQSVNELCQANIVQTGRLFELWAGLAMTHEILESVNITETDILGSIMKYIGKKIDAEKSTTALKKWLVKKLKSDGHNATLCHTTWPTTLNCPGGDYEYIAIVSEDKNGCALRVIVDTDFKSQFELARPTSTYKELTNMVPSIFVGTERKLKKIITILCEEARNSFLERDLHVPPWRTSTYMQSKWFSAACHKGT
;
A
#
# COMPACT_ATOMS: atom_id res chain seq x y z
N MET A 1 -57.13 -7.73 -23.49
CA MET A 1 -56.45 -6.60 -22.83
C MET A 1 -55.70 -6.95 -21.53
N GLY A 2 -55.91 -8.11 -20.91
CA GLY A 2 -55.26 -8.47 -19.62
C GLY A 2 -53.79 -8.89 -19.68
N ALA A 3 -53.32 -9.51 -20.79
CA ALA A 3 -51.95 -10.01 -20.91
C ALA A 3 -50.90 -8.89 -21.06
N LEU A 4 -51.21 -7.85 -21.86
CA LEU A 4 -50.34 -6.68 -22.05
C LEU A 4 -50.12 -5.89 -20.75
N ARG A 5 -51.13 -5.81 -19.88
CA ARG A 5 -51.02 -5.12 -18.59
C ARG A 5 -50.21 -5.90 -17.56
N LYS A 6 -50.23 -7.25 -17.60
CA LYS A 6 -49.38 -8.08 -16.73
C LYS A 6 -47.91 -7.98 -17.12
N HIS A 7 -47.62 -8.08 -18.42
CA HIS A 7 -46.25 -7.98 -18.94
C HIS A 7 -45.59 -6.63 -18.64
N SER A 8 -46.36 -5.53 -18.76
CA SER A 8 -45.88 -4.18 -18.40
C SER A 8 -45.57 -4.04 -16.90
N ARG A 9 -46.34 -4.70 -16.03
CA ARG A 9 -46.15 -4.64 -14.58
C ARG A 9 -44.95 -5.47 -14.12
N GLU A 10 -44.71 -6.62 -14.74
CA GLU A 10 -43.53 -7.45 -14.50
C GLU A 10 -42.24 -6.76 -14.94
N SER A 11 -42.23 -6.14 -16.12
CA SER A 11 -41.09 -5.36 -16.63
C SER A 11 -40.75 -4.16 -15.72
N MET A 12 -41.78 -3.47 -15.22
CA MET A 12 -41.60 -2.34 -14.30
C MET A 12 -41.03 -2.80 -12.95
N ASN A 13 -41.51 -3.92 -12.40
CA ASN A 13 -41.01 -4.49 -11.15
C ASN A 13 -39.56 -4.98 -11.28
N GLN A 14 -39.20 -5.56 -12.44
CA GLN A 14 -37.83 -5.99 -12.71
C GLN A 14 -36.87 -4.79 -12.76
N SER A 15 -37.26 -3.71 -13.44
CA SER A 15 -36.45 -2.50 -13.53
C SER A 15 -36.29 -1.80 -12.17
N VAL A 16 -37.34 -1.78 -11.34
CA VAL A 16 -37.25 -1.28 -9.96
C VAL A 16 -36.31 -2.13 -9.09
N ASN A 17 -36.36 -3.46 -9.24
CA ASN A 17 -35.47 -4.36 -8.49
C ASN A 17 -34.01 -4.19 -8.93
N GLU A 18 -33.74 -4.05 -10.22
CA GLU A 18 -32.40 -3.77 -10.75
C GLU A 18 -31.87 -2.42 -10.25
N LEU A 19 -32.71 -1.37 -10.21
CA LEU A 19 -32.35 -0.08 -9.64
C LEU A 19 -32.09 -0.15 -8.13
N CYS A 20 -32.90 -0.90 -7.37
CA CYS A 20 -32.66 -1.13 -5.94
C CYS A 20 -31.38 -1.92 -5.68
N GLN A 21 -31.11 -2.97 -6.45
CA GLN A 21 -29.87 -3.75 -6.37
C GLN A 21 -28.66 -2.88 -6.72
N ALA A 22 -28.74 -2.10 -7.79
CA ALA A 22 -27.70 -1.14 -8.15
C ALA A 22 -27.46 -0.12 -7.02
N ASN A 23 -28.51 0.43 -6.40
CA ASN A 23 -28.39 1.36 -5.28
C ASN A 23 -27.79 0.72 -4.02
N ILE A 24 -28.16 -0.52 -3.69
CA ILE A 24 -27.60 -1.26 -2.54
C ILE A 24 -26.11 -1.57 -2.78
N VAL A 25 -25.74 -1.99 -3.99
CA VAL A 25 -24.34 -2.21 -4.37
C VAL A 25 -23.55 -0.90 -4.36
N GLN A 26 -24.13 0.20 -4.86
CA GLN A 26 -23.51 1.53 -4.86
C GLN A 26 -23.29 2.04 -3.44
N THR A 27 -24.28 1.88 -2.54
CA THR A 27 -24.20 2.32 -1.13
C THR A 27 -23.29 1.44 -0.29
N GLY A 28 -23.29 0.12 -0.50
CA GLY A 28 -22.33 -0.80 0.13
C GLY A 28 -20.90 -0.50 -0.31
N ARG A 29 -20.68 -0.24 -1.60
CA ARG A 29 -19.38 0.18 -2.13
C ARG A 29 -18.93 1.52 -1.54
N LEU A 30 -19.80 2.52 -1.44
CA LEU A 30 -19.47 3.80 -0.79
C LEU A 30 -19.11 3.65 0.70
N PHE A 31 -19.77 2.73 1.42
CA PHE A 31 -19.43 2.43 2.81
C PHE A 31 -18.07 1.73 2.92
N GLU A 32 -17.76 0.75 2.07
CA GLU A 32 -16.45 0.09 2.04
C GLU A 32 -15.33 1.06 1.62
N LEU A 33 -15.61 1.97 0.67
CA LEU A 33 -14.66 3.01 0.26
C LEU A 33 -14.43 4.03 1.38
N TRP A 34 -15.49 4.48 2.08
CA TRP A 34 -15.34 5.34 3.24
C TRP A 34 -14.60 4.64 4.38
N ALA A 35 -14.90 3.37 4.65
CA ALA A 35 -14.21 2.57 5.64
C ALA A 35 -12.73 2.37 5.26
N GLY A 36 -12.42 2.12 3.99
CA GLY A 36 -11.05 2.02 3.48
C GLY A 36 -10.28 3.32 3.60
N LEU A 37 -10.86 4.44 3.17
CA LEU A 37 -10.26 5.78 3.29
C LEU A 37 -10.09 6.18 4.77
N ALA A 38 -11.10 6.00 5.62
CA ALA A 38 -11.04 6.29 7.05
C ALA A 38 -10.02 5.40 7.77
N MET A 39 -9.97 4.10 7.44
CA MET A 39 -9.02 3.16 8.02
C MET A 39 -7.59 3.45 7.56
N THR A 40 -7.36 3.81 6.29
CA THR A 40 -6.02 4.24 5.85
C THR A 40 -5.58 5.53 6.53
N HIS A 41 -6.50 6.49 6.72
CA HIS A 41 -6.23 7.72 7.45
C HIS A 41 -5.83 7.41 8.90
N GLU A 42 -6.64 6.63 9.63
CA GLU A 42 -6.36 6.24 11.01
C GLU A 42 -5.04 5.45 11.13
N ILE A 43 -4.76 4.54 10.20
CA ILE A 43 -3.51 3.76 10.21
C ILE A 43 -2.31 4.68 9.94
N LEU A 44 -2.40 5.59 8.96
CA LEU A 44 -1.34 6.55 8.64
C LEU A 44 -1.10 7.52 9.81
N GLU A 45 -2.18 7.99 10.46
CA GLU A 45 -2.17 8.88 11.62
C GLU A 45 -1.75 8.22 12.93
N SER A 46 -1.84 6.88 13.02
CA SER A 46 -1.27 6.14 14.14
C SER A 46 0.27 6.20 14.06
N VAL A 47 0.85 7.25 14.63
CA VAL A 47 2.29 7.50 14.58
C VAL A 47 2.90 7.14 15.93
N ASN A 48 3.89 6.24 15.90
CA ASN A 48 4.72 5.93 17.06
C ASN A 48 5.85 6.96 17.18
N ILE A 49 6.29 7.30 18.41
CA ILE A 49 7.39 8.24 18.67
C ILE A 49 8.64 7.82 17.87
N THR A 50 8.92 6.51 17.80
CA THR A 50 10.00 5.94 16.99
C THR A 50 9.84 6.23 15.50
N GLU A 51 8.62 6.11 14.96
CA GLU A 51 8.34 6.42 13.55
C GLU A 51 8.59 7.91 13.26
N THR A 52 8.19 8.81 14.16
CA THR A 52 8.44 10.25 14.03
C THR A 52 9.92 10.60 14.08
N ASP A 53 10.67 10.03 15.03
CA ASP A 53 12.10 10.29 15.19
C ASP A 53 12.91 9.81 13.96
N ILE A 54 12.59 8.61 13.48
CA ILE A 54 13.17 8.06 12.25
C ILE A 54 12.84 8.96 11.05
N LEU A 55 11.56 9.36 10.90
CA LEU A 55 11.14 10.23 9.80
C LEU A 55 11.84 11.59 9.85
N GLY A 56 11.96 12.20 11.03
CA GLY A 56 12.70 13.46 11.23
C GLY A 56 14.18 13.33 10.85
N SER A 57 14.82 12.23 11.26
CA SER A 57 16.19 11.90 10.88
C SER A 57 16.34 11.76 9.36
N ILE A 58 15.40 11.09 8.68
CA ILE A 58 15.39 10.95 7.22
C ILE A 58 15.21 12.31 6.52
N MET A 59 14.25 13.11 6.95
CA MET A 59 13.95 14.43 6.36
C MET A 59 15.14 15.38 6.45
N LYS A 60 15.89 15.37 7.55
CA LYS A 60 17.16 16.11 7.73
C LYS A 60 18.17 15.85 6.62
N TYR A 61 18.18 14.62 6.07
CA TYR A 61 19.14 14.19 5.06
C TYR A 61 18.63 14.31 3.62
N ILE A 62 17.36 14.00 3.39
CA ILE A 62 16.77 14.07 2.03
C ILE A 62 16.62 15.52 1.57
N GLY A 63 16.25 16.44 2.46
CA GLY A 63 16.15 17.87 2.14
C GLY A 63 17.48 18.52 1.71
N LYS A 64 18.62 17.86 1.95
CA LYS A 64 19.98 18.36 1.60
C LYS A 64 20.57 17.71 0.34
N LYS A 65 19.87 16.77 -0.32
CA LYS A 65 20.45 15.89 -1.35
C LYS A 65 19.69 15.88 -2.69
N ILE A 66 18.85 16.87 -2.95
CA ILE A 66 18.07 16.93 -4.21
C ILE A 66 18.97 17.10 -5.46
N ASP A 67 20.25 17.50 -5.31
CA ASP A 67 21.13 17.79 -6.45
C ASP A 67 22.03 16.64 -6.95
N ALA A 68 21.83 15.40 -6.51
CA ALA A 68 22.67 14.29 -6.95
C ALA A 68 21.86 13.05 -7.32
N GLU A 69 21.53 12.95 -8.61
CA GLU A 69 20.96 11.78 -9.26
C GLU A 69 21.90 10.58 -9.04
N LYS A 70 21.57 9.78 -8.02
CA LYS A 70 22.26 8.54 -7.66
C LYS A 70 21.21 7.44 -7.69
N SER A 71 21.62 6.25 -8.13
CA SER A 71 20.75 5.08 -8.14
C SER A 71 20.04 4.89 -6.78
N THR A 72 18.79 4.43 -6.82
CA THR A 72 17.94 4.23 -5.64
C THR A 72 18.66 3.41 -4.55
N THR A 73 19.44 2.41 -4.94
CA THR A 73 20.31 1.62 -4.04
C THR A 73 21.40 2.44 -3.36
N ALA A 74 22.11 3.29 -4.12
CA ALA A 74 23.16 4.15 -3.56
C ALA A 74 22.60 5.19 -2.59
N LEU A 75 21.39 5.70 -2.86
CA LEU A 75 20.66 6.56 -1.93
C LEU A 75 20.33 5.81 -0.63
N LYS A 76 19.76 4.61 -0.72
CA LYS A 76 19.42 3.77 0.45
C LYS A 76 20.66 3.41 1.28
N LYS A 77 21.75 2.96 0.66
CA LYS A 77 23.04 2.68 1.34
C LYS A 77 23.58 3.90 2.08
N TRP A 78 23.54 5.06 1.43
CA TRP A 78 23.96 6.32 2.05
C TRP A 78 23.07 6.69 3.24
N LEU A 79 21.74 6.54 3.10
CA LEU A 79 20.80 6.82 4.16
C LEU A 79 21.01 5.90 5.37
N VAL A 80 21.25 4.61 5.15
CA VAL A 80 21.64 3.65 6.21
C VAL A 80 22.87 4.14 6.97
N LYS A 81 23.92 4.60 6.27
CA LYS A 81 25.13 5.15 6.93
C LYS A 81 24.80 6.36 7.80
N LYS A 82 23.88 7.23 7.35
CA LYS A 82 23.47 8.43 8.08
C LYS A 82 22.59 8.14 9.29
N LEU A 83 21.65 7.20 9.14
CA LEU A 83 20.83 6.73 10.25
C LEU A 83 21.69 6.06 11.34
N LYS A 84 22.69 5.25 10.94
CA LYS A 84 23.66 4.69 11.88
C LYS A 84 24.46 5.77 12.63
N SER A 85 24.85 6.87 11.96
CA SER A 85 25.55 7.97 12.65
C SER A 85 24.67 8.74 13.63
N ASP A 86 23.35 8.70 13.46
CA ASP A 86 22.38 9.25 14.42
C ASP A 86 22.00 8.23 15.51
N GLY A 87 22.62 7.04 15.56
CA GLY A 87 22.41 6.02 16.59
C GLY A 87 21.37 4.95 16.26
N HIS A 88 20.75 4.98 15.08
CA HIS A 88 19.75 3.99 14.67
C HIS A 88 20.40 2.66 14.25
N ASN A 89 19.83 1.54 14.67
CA ASN A 89 20.20 0.21 14.18
C ASN A 89 19.57 -0.06 12.79
N ALA A 90 20.04 0.68 11.78
CA ALA A 90 19.54 0.63 10.41
C ALA A 90 20.30 -0.41 9.56
N THR A 91 19.58 -1.11 8.71
CA THR A 91 20.12 -2.11 7.76
C THR A 91 19.47 -1.95 6.39
N LEU A 92 20.23 -2.20 5.33
CA LEU A 92 19.66 -2.36 4.00
C LEU A 92 19.17 -3.80 3.87
N CYS A 93 17.88 -3.97 3.66
CA CYS A 93 17.25 -5.25 3.41
C CYS A 93 17.06 -5.44 1.90
N HIS A 94 17.35 -6.65 1.45
CA HIS A 94 17.07 -7.11 0.10
C HIS A 94 16.23 -8.37 0.19
N THR A 95 15.03 -8.35 -0.37
CA THR A 95 14.14 -9.51 -0.48
C THR A 95 14.22 -10.05 -1.90
N THR A 96 14.12 -11.37 -2.02
CA THR A 96 13.92 -12.06 -3.29
C THR A 96 12.80 -13.07 -3.11
N TRP A 97 12.00 -13.30 -4.14
CA TRP A 97 10.99 -14.36 -4.13
C TRP A 97 10.93 -15.04 -5.50
N PRO A 98 10.77 -16.38 -5.52
CA PRO A 98 10.71 -17.12 -6.77
C PRO A 98 9.37 -16.91 -7.48
N THR A 99 9.37 -17.19 -8.78
CA THR A 99 8.13 -17.34 -9.54
C THR A 99 7.35 -18.55 -9.04
N THR A 100 6.06 -18.33 -8.77
CA THR A 100 5.07 -19.38 -8.50
C THR A 100 3.95 -19.29 -9.54
N LEU A 101 3.00 -20.24 -9.52
CA LEU A 101 1.90 -20.31 -10.49
C LEU A 101 1.14 -18.97 -10.67
N ASN A 102 0.95 -18.22 -9.57
CA ASN A 102 0.14 -17.00 -9.53
C ASN A 102 0.91 -15.75 -9.10
N CYS A 103 2.23 -15.86 -8.89
CA CYS A 103 3.06 -14.75 -8.42
C CYS A 103 4.38 -14.76 -9.19
N PRO A 104 4.65 -13.78 -10.07
CA PRO A 104 5.94 -13.67 -10.73
C PRO A 104 7.03 -13.41 -9.69
N GLY A 105 8.21 -13.97 -9.95
CA GLY A 105 9.38 -13.72 -9.13
C GLY A 105 9.85 -12.27 -9.23
N GLY A 106 10.59 -11.84 -8.22
CA GLY A 106 11.12 -10.49 -8.16
C GLY A 106 12.06 -10.31 -6.98
N ASP A 107 12.60 -9.10 -6.90
CA ASP A 107 13.42 -8.63 -5.82
C ASP A 107 13.02 -7.22 -5.39
N TYR A 108 13.42 -6.83 -4.18
CA TYR A 108 13.15 -5.50 -3.69
C TYR A 108 14.15 -5.08 -2.60
N GLU A 109 14.51 -3.80 -2.58
CA GLU A 109 15.36 -3.21 -1.55
C GLU A 109 14.59 -2.19 -0.71
N TYR A 110 14.76 -2.26 0.60
CA TYR A 110 14.21 -1.29 1.57
C TYR A 110 15.14 -1.19 2.77
N ILE A 111 14.88 -0.26 3.67
CA ILE A 111 15.65 -0.11 4.90
C ILE A 111 14.83 -0.65 6.07
N ALA A 112 15.46 -1.42 6.95
CA ALA A 112 14.85 -1.83 8.22
C ALA A 112 15.63 -1.25 9.39
N ILE A 113 14.92 -0.77 10.39
CA ILE A 113 15.47 -0.28 11.65
C ILE A 113 14.92 -1.18 12.75
N VAL A 114 15.83 -1.70 13.58
CA VAL A 114 15.46 -2.42 14.80
C VAL A 114 15.50 -1.43 15.96
N SER A 115 14.37 -1.26 16.60
CA SER A 115 14.20 -0.41 17.78
C SER A 115 13.54 -1.22 18.91
N GLU A 116 13.30 -0.60 20.05
CA GLU A 116 12.49 -1.17 21.12
C GLU A 116 11.12 -0.47 21.15
N ASP A 117 10.05 -1.23 21.38
CA ASP A 117 8.73 -0.65 21.64
C ASP A 117 8.61 -0.19 23.10
N LYS A 118 7.42 0.31 23.48
CA LYS A 118 7.14 0.80 24.85
C LYS A 118 7.29 -0.28 25.93
N ASN A 119 7.30 -1.55 25.56
CA ASN A 119 7.42 -2.70 26.45
C ASN A 119 8.85 -3.28 26.44
N GLY A 120 9.80 -2.65 25.73
CA GLY A 120 11.17 -3.16 25.57
C GLY A 120 11.28 -4.33 24.58
N CYS A 121 10.23 -4.63 23.82
CA CYS A 121 10.26 -5.68 22.80
C CYS A 121 10.89 -5.16 21.51
N ALA A 122 11.63 -6.03 20.81
CA ALA A 122 12.20 -5.68 19.52
C ALA A 122 11.11 -5.31 18.51
N LEU A 123 11.18 -4.08 18.00
CA LEU A 123 10.28 -3.50 17.04
C LEU A 123 11.01 -3.28 15.72
N ARG A 124 10.54 -3.94 14.66
CA ARG A 124 11.03 -3.71 13.30
C ARG A 124 10.24 -2.60 12.62
N VAL A 125 10.92 -1.51 12.30
CA VAL A 125 10.39 -0.39 11.51
C VAL A 125 10.94 -0.49 10.09
N ILE A 126 10.05 -0.45 9.11
CA ILE A 126 10.38 -0.43 7.68
C ILE A 126 10.41 1.01 7.21
N VAL A 127 11.44 1.31 6.42
CA VAL A 127 11.62 2.58 5.72
C VAL A 127 11.71 2.30 4.22
N ASP A 128 10.79 2.90 3.46
CA ASP A 128 10.81 2.87 2.01
C ASP A 128 10.75 4.30 1.48
N THR A 129 11.80 4.72 0.77
CA THR A 129 11.97 6.10 0.30
C THR A 129 11.21 6.40 -0.99
N ASP A 130 10.63 5.38 -1.62
CA ASP A 130 9.87 5.51 -2.88
C ASP A 130 8.58 4.68 -2.81
N PHE A 131 7.87 4.78 -1.68
CA PHE A 131 6.75 3.91 -1.35
C PHE A 131 5.53 4.17 -2.23
N LYS A 132 5.16 5.44 -2.44
CA LYS A 132 3.98 5.83 -3.21
C LYS A 132 4.02 5.32 -4.65
N SER A 133 5.18 5.39 -5.31
CA SER A 133 5.36 4.93 -6.70
C SER A 133 5.01 3.45 -6.87
N GLN A 134 5.19 2.65 -5.80
CA GLN A 134 4.86 1.23 -5.81
C GLN A 134 3.37 0.95 -6.00
N PHE A 135 2.48 1.94 -5.82
CA PHE A 135 1.03 1.81 -5.92
C PHE A 135 0.41 2.65 -7.06
N GLU A 136 1.22 3.29 -7.90
CA GLU A 136 0.68 4.08 -9.01
C GLU A 136 0.06 3.20 -10.10
N LEU A 137 -1.11 3.59 -10.59
CA LEU A 137 -1.78 2.94 -11.72
C LEU A 137 -1.81 3.88 -12.93
N ALA A 138 -1.71 3.33 -14.14
CA ALA A 138 -1.77 4.13 -15.37
C ALA A 138 -3.17 4.71 -15.64
N ARG A 139 -4.24 4.03 -15.19
CA ARG A 139 -5.64 4.42 -15.41
C ARG A 139 -6.48 4.26 -14.13
N PRO A 140 -6.16 5.00 -13.04
CA PRO A 140 -6.88 4.85 -11.80
C PRO A 140 -8.32 5.34 -11.93
N THR A 141 -9.22 4.78 -11.14
CA THR A 141 -10.49 5.43 -10.82
C THR A 141 -10.25 6.68 -9.98
N SER A 142 -11.23 7.59 -9.89
CA SER A 142 -11.12 8.79 -9.04
C SER A 142 -10.85 8.41 -7.59
N THR A 143 -11.56 7.41 -7.08
CA THR A 143 -11.42 6.95 -5.71
C THR A 143 -10.03 6.36 -5.43
N TYR A 144 -9.49 5.55 -6.34
CA TYR A 144 -8.13 5.04 -6.18
C TYR A 144 -7.09 6.16 -6.22
N LYS A 145 -7.32 7.20 -7.02
CA LYS A 145 -6.46 8.37 -7.10
C LYS A 145 -6.48 9.17 -5.79
N GLU A 146 -7.63 9.34 -5.16
CA GLU A 146 -7.74 9.99 -3.84
C GLU A 146 -7.01 9.19 -2.76
N LEU A 147 -7.19 7.87 -2.74
CA LEU A 147 -6.51 6.98 -1.81
C LEU A 147 -4.98 7.05 -1.96
N THR A 148 -4.48 6.93 -3.19
CA THR A 148 -3.04 7.02 -3.49
C THR A 148 -2.45 8.40 -3.23
N ASN A 149 -3.25 9.47 -3.28
CA ASN A 149 -2.80 10.81 -2.89
C ASN A 149 -2.45 10.92 -1.41
N MET A 150 -3.09 10.14 -0.54
CA MET A 150 -2.79 10.09 0.90
C MET A 150 -1.58 9.22 1.23
N VAL A 151 -1.17 8.33 0.32
CA VAL A 151 0.00 7.46 0.53
C VAL A 151 1.26 8.33 0.59
N PRO A 152 2.10 8.20 1.64
CA PRO A 152 3.31 9.00 1.74
C PRO A 152 4.36 8.54 0.74
N SER A 153 5.10 9.49 0.15
CA SER A 153 6.23 9.16 -0.74
C SER A 153 7.33 8.39 0.00
N ILE A 154 7.58 8.75 1.25
CA ILE A 154 8.48 8.02 2.15
C ILE A 154 7.61 7.33 3.21
N PHE A 155 7.61 6.01 3.20
CA PHE A 155 6.98 5.24 4.27
C PHE A 155 7.97 5.02 5.41
N VAL A 156 7.51 5.27 6.63
CA VAL A 156 8.17 4.87 7.88
C VAL A 156 7.09 4.23 8.74
N GLY A 157 7.23 2.94 9.04
CA GLY A 157 6.23 2.27 9.87
C GLY A 157 6.52 0.81 10.18
N THR A 158 5.79 0.29 11.16
CA THR A 158 5.90 -1.13 11.55
C THR A 158 5.45 -2.09 10.44
N GLU A 159 5.92 -3.35 10.51
CA GLU A 159 5.48 -4.42 9.60
C GLU A 159 3.96 -4.60 9.60
N ARG A 160 3.33 -4.52 10.79
CA ARG A 160 1.88 -4.62 10.96
C ARG A 160 1.16 -3.49 10.23
N LYS A 161 1.64 -2.24 10.36
CA LYS A 161 1.10 -1.06 9.68
C LYS A 161 1.22 -1.22 8.16
N LEU A 162 2.40 -1.61 7.69
CA LEU A 162 2.66 -1.83 6.27
C LEU A 162 1.76 -2.92 5.67
N LYS A 163 1.61 -4.06 6.33
CA LYS A 163 0.75 -5.17 5.85
C LYS A 163 -0.71 -4.74 5.66
N LYS A 164 -1.24 -3.95 6.61
CA LYS A 164 -2.61 -3.41 6.50
C LYS A 164 -2.74 -2.46 5.30
N ILE A 165 -1.81 -1.52 5.17
CA ILE A 165 -1.79 -0.55 4.05
C ILE A 165 -1.73 -1.28 2.71
N ILE A 166 -0.83 -2.26 2.55
CA ILE A 166 -0.72 -3.05 1.32
C ILE A 166 -2.04 -3.76 1.01
N THR A 167 -2.68 -4.35 2.02
CA THR A 167 -3.94 -5.08 1.84
C THR A 167 -5.02 -4.16 1.29
N ILE A 168 -5.22 -2.99 1.91
CA ILE A 168 -6.23 -2.00 1.48
C ILE A 168 -5.90 -1.47 0.07
N LEU A 169 -4.66 -1.06 -0.18
CA LEU A 169 -4.26 -0.51 -1.48
C LEU A 169 -4.37 -1.54 -2.62
N CYS A 170 -4.12 -2.83 -2.36
CA CYS A 170 -4.26 -3.86 -3.39
C CYS A 170 -5.73 -4.19 -3.67
N GLU A 171 -6.58 -4.18 -2.65
CA GLU A 171 -8.03 -4.35 -2.81
C GLU A 171 -8.64 -3.20 -3.61
N GLU A 172 -8.27 -1.96 -3.29
CA GLU A 172 -8.72 -0.79 -4.02
C GLU A 172 -8.14 -0.73 -5.44
N ALA A 173 -6.91 -1.24 -5.65
CA ALA A 173 -6.35 -1.38 -6.98
C ALA A 173 -7.15 -2.40 -7.81
N ARG A 174 -7.50 -3.53 -7.21
CA ARG A 174 -8.34 -4.57 -7.82
C ARG A 174 -9.70 -3.97 -8.24
N ASN A 175 -10.36 -3.23 -7.35
CA ASN A 175 -11.63 -2.56 -7.66
C ASN A 175 -11.47 -1.56 -8.83
N SER A 176 -10.42 -0.75 -8.81
CA SER A 176 -10.08 0.20 -9.87
C SER A 176 -9.88 -0.47 -11.24
N PHE A 177 -9.18 -1.61 -11.29
CA PHE A 177 -9.02 -2.37 -12.54
C PHE A 177 -10.36 -2.94 -13.03
N LEU A 178 -11.15 -3.56 -12.16
CA LEU A 178 -12.41 -4.18 -12.53
C LEU A 178 -13.45 -3.16 -13.02
N GLU A 179 -13.53 -1.98 -12.41
CA GLU A 179 -14.39 -0.89 -12.88
C GLU A 179 -13.99 -0.32 -14.25
N ARG A 180 -12.74 -0.56 -14.66
CA ARG A 180 -12.22 -0.13 -15.96
C ARG A 180 -12.21 -1.28 -16.98
N ASP A 181 -12.83 -2.42 -16.65
CA ASP A 181 -12.80 -3.66 -17.45
C ASP A 181 -11.38 -4.13 -17.79
N LEU A 182 -10.45 -3.95 -16.85
CA LEU A 182 -9.04 -4.34 -16.98
C LEU A 182 -8.74 -5.58 -16.14
N HIS A 183 -7.90 -6.46 -16.68
CA HIS A 183 -7.34 -7.57 -15.90
C HIS A 183 -6.39 -7.05 -14.82
N VAL A 184 -6.45 -7.66 -13.63
CA VAL A 184 -5.59 -7.30 -12.49
C VAL A 184 -4.21 -7.93 -12.70
N PRO A 185 -3.15 -7.15 -12.91
CA PRO A 185 -1.83 -7.73 -13.09
C PRO A 185 -1.36 -8.47 -11.83
N PRO A 186 -0.60 -9.57 -11.96
CA PRO A 186 -0.20 -10.36 -10.81
C PRO A 186 0.68 -9.57 -9.81
N TRP A 187 1.43 -8.57 -10.29
CA TRP A 187 2.21 -7.66 -9.43
C TRP A 187 1.37 -6.63 -8.66
N ARG A 188 0.06 -6.59 -8.88
CA ARG A 188 -0.91 -5.75 -8.15
C ARG A 188 -1.73 -6.53 -7.14
N THR A 189 -1.38 -7.81 -6.92
CA THR A 189 -1.97 -8.63 -5.87
C THR A 189 -1.32 -8.34 -4.51
N SER A 190 -2.09 -8.54 -3.44
CA SER A 190 -1.58 -8.41 -2.07
C SER A 190 -0.41 -9.37 -1.80
N THR A 191 -0.46 -10.59 -2.35
CA THR A 191 0.61 -11.58 -2.24
C THR A 191 1.93 -11.10 -2.84
N TYR A 192 1.90 -10.60 -4.08
CA TYR A 192 3.11 -10.07 -4.71
C TYR A 192 3.64 -8.85 -3.96
N MET A 193 2.76 -7.90 -3.63
CA MET A 193 3.18 -6.66 -2.97
C MET A 193 3.75 -6.94 -1.58
N GLN A 194 3.16 -7.83 -0.78
CA GLN A 194 3.73 -8.22 0.51
C GLN A 194 5.10 -8.90 0.38
N SER A 195 5.36 -9.64 -0.70
CA SER A 195 6.65 -10.31 -0.92
C SER A 195 7.83 -9.33 -0.99
N LYS A 196 7.60 -8.10 -1.47
CA LYS A 196 8.60 -7.03 -1.49
C LYS A 196 9.21 -6.73 -0.12
N TRP A 197 8.43 -6.81 0.96
CA TRP A 197 8.92 -6.45 2.30
C TRP A 197 9.03 -7.63 3.26
N PHE A 198 8.30 -8.73 3.01
CA PHE A 198 8.15 -9.83 3.97
C PHE A 198 8.68 -11.19 3.49
N SER A 199 9.36 -11.26 2.33
CA SER A 199 9.98 -12.53 1.90
C SER A 199 11.07 -13.01 2.88
N ALA A 200 11.10 -14.32 3.12
CA ALA A 200 12.03 -14.98 4.05
C ALA A 200 13.51 -14.83 3.65
N ALA A 201 13.80 -14.55 2.38
CA ALA A 201 15.16 -14.41 1.84
C ALA A 201 15.79 -13.03 2.10
N CYS A 202 15.41 -12.34 3.18
CA CYS A 202 16.16 -11.16 3.65
C CYS A 202 17.50 -11.65 4.20
N HIS A 203 18.50 -11.82 3.32
CA HIS A 203 19.84 -12.22 3.71
C HIS A 203 20.39 -11.22 4.73
N LYS A 204 20.66 -11.72 5.94
CA LYS A 204 21.44 -11.03 6.96
C LYS A 204 22.85 -10.88 6.40
N GLY A 205 23.16 -9.73 5.82
CA GLY A 205 24.53 -9.31 5.60
C GLY A 205 25.21 -9.26 6.96
N THR A 206 26.00 -10.29 7.23
CA THR A 206 26.86 -10.43 8.41
C THR A 206 28.08 -9.54 8.24
#